data_AF-X1KWH5-F1
#
_entry.id   AF-X1KWH5-F1
#
_cell.length_a   1.000
_cell.length_b   1.000
_cell.length_c   1.000
_cell.angle_alpha   90.00
_cell.angle_beta   90.00
_cell.angle_gamma   90.00
#
_symmetry.space_group_name_H-M   'P 1'
#
loop_
_entity.id
_entity.type
_entity.pdbx_description
1 polymer ?
#
loop_
_entity_poly.entity_id
_entity_poly.type
_entity_poly.pdbx_seq_one_letter_code
_entity_poly.pdbx_strand_id
1 'polypeptide(L)'
;MAQVFGKDYNKGELMRLIGDVSQVAGMKEYELLEGKGRGVKAVDIWTGTGFSFTVTLDRGIDISQASYCNSSYLPGSNSSHYLPKAGF
;
A
#
# COMPACT_ATOMS: atom_id res chain seq x y z
N MET A 1 2.60 -15.65 -13.26
CA MET A 1 1.64 -15.93 -12.17
C MET A 1 1.86 -14.88 -11.10
N ALA A 2 0.80 -14.44 -10.44
CA ALA A 2 0.89 -13.54 -9.29
C ALA A 2 0.29 -14.25 -8.07
N GLN A 3 1.01 -14.25 -6.96
CA GLN A 3 0.49 -14.76 -5.69
C GLN A 3 -0.31 -13.64 -5.01
N VAL A 4 -1.61 -13.86 -4.88
CA VAL A 4 -2.54 -12.91 -4.26
C VAL A 4 -3.26 -13.62 -3.11
N PHE A 5 -3.05 -13.16 -1.87
CA PHE A 5 -3.61 -13.75 -0.66
C PHE A 5 -3.42 -15.28 -0.54
N GLY A 6 -2.22 -15.78 -0.87
CA GLY A 6 -1.88 -17.20 -0.76
C GLY A 6 -2.47 -18.10 -1.87
N LYS A 7 -3.03 -17.52 -2.93
CA LYS A 7 -3.44 -18.23 -4.14
C LYS A 7 -2.69 -17.71 -5.36
N ASP A 8 -2.30 -18.62 -6.25
CA ASP A 8 -1.73 -18.25 -7.53
C ASP A 8 -2.84 -17.92 -8.52
N TYR A 9 -2.76 -16.73 -9.09
CA TYR A 9 -3.61 -16.33 -10.21
C TYR A 9 -2.77 -16.12 -11.46
N ASN A 10 -3.31 -16.51 -12.60
CA ASN A 10 -2.87 -15.97 -13.87
C ASN A 10 -3.51 -14.59 -14.11
N LYS A 11 -2.93 -13.79 -15.01
CA LYS A 11 -3.40 -12.43 -15.28
C LYS A 11 -4.87 -12.41 -15.71
N GLY A 12 -5.31 -13.38 -16.51
CA GLY A 12 -6.69 -13.44 -17.02
C GLY A 12 -7.71 -13.83 -15.95
N GLU A 13 -7.34 -14.71 -15.01
CA GLU A 13 -8.16 -15.05 -13.85
C GLU A 13 -8.30 -13.86 -12.91
N LEU A 14 -7.18 -13.19 -12.63
CA LEU A 14 -7.18 -12.03 -11.74
C LEU A 14 -8.05 -10.89 -12.30
N MET A 15 -7.88 -10.54 -13.58
CA MET A 15 -8.65 -9.50 -14.27
C MET A 15 -10.14 -9.84 -14.45
N ARG A 16 -10.57 -11.10 -14.25
CA ARG A 16 -11.98 -11.47 -14.22
C ARG A 16 -12.63 -11.21 -12.86
N LEU A 17 -11.83 -11.17 -11.80
CA LEU A 17 -12.29 -10.98 -10.42
C LEU A 17 -12.21 -9.51 -9.99
N ILE A 18 -11.28 -8.74 -10.58
CA ILE A 18 -11.05 -7.33 -10.26
C ILE A 18 -11.20 -6.46 -11.49
N GLY A 19 -11.83 -5.30 -11.34
CA GLY A 19 -11.94 -4.32 -12.41
C GLY A 19 -10.63 -3.58 -12.65
N ASP A 20 -9.80 -3.46 -11.61
CA ASP A 20 -8.54 -2.71 -11.65
C ASP A 20 -7.46 -3.42 -10.81
N VAL A 21 -6.24 -3.50 -11.34
CA VAL A 21 -5.09 -4.14 -10.67
C VAL A 21 -4.71 -3.41 -9.38
N SER A 22 -4.96 -2.10 -9.31
CA SER A 22 -4.73 -1.29 -8.11
C SER A 22 -5.52 -1.79 -6.89
N GLN A 23 -6.59 -2.56 -7.07
CA GLN A 23 -7.30 -3.21 -5.95
C GLN A 23 -6.45 -4.29 -5.26
N VAL A 24 -5.45 -4.84 -5.95
CA VAL A 24 -4.61 -5.94 -5.46
C VAL A 24 -3.19 -5.47 -5.16
N ALA A 25 -2.61 -4.67 -6.05
CA ALA A 25 -1.28 -4.11 -5.87
C ALA A 25 -1.17 -2.79 -6.61
N GLY A 26 -0.50 -1.82 -5.98
CA GLY A 26 -0.38 -0.49 -6.57
C GLY A 26 0.46 0.44 -5.71
N MET A 27 0.52 1.68 -6.18
CA MET A 27 1.12 2.78 -5.44
C MET A 27 0.25 4.03 -5.56
N LYS A 28 0.26 4.86 -4.52
CA LYS A 28 -0.43 6.14 -4.50
C LYS A 28 0.47 7.22 -3.92
N GLU A 29 0.80 8.21 -4.72
CA GLU A 29 1.52 9.41 -4.29
C GLU A 29 0.53 10.45 -3.74
N TYR A 30 0.92 11.13 -2.67
CA TYR A 30 0.16 12.22 -2.05
C TYR A 30 1.07 13.15 -1.25
N GLU A 31 0.55 14.33 -0.90
CA GLU A 31 1.23 15.30 -0.04
C GLU A 31 0.51 15.40 1.30
N LEU A 32 1.28 15.42 2.39
CA LEU A 32 0.74 15.63 3.73
C LEU A 32 0.43 17.11 3.93
N LEU A 33 -0.84 17.44 4.15
CA LEU A 33 -1.28 18.84 4.27
C LEU A 33 -1.11 19.41 5.69
N GLU A 34 -1.03 18.56 6.72
CA GLU A 34 -1.03 18.98 8.13
C GLU A 34 -0.12 18.13 9.03
N GLY A 35 0.01 18.56 10.29
CA GLY A 35 0.82 17.90 11.32
C GLY A 35 2.32 18.05 11.11
N LYS A 36 3.11 17.20 11.80
CA LYS A 36 4.58 17.18 11.71
C LYS A 36 5.11 16.81 10.31
N GLY A 37 4.23 16.32 9.44
CA GLY A 37 4.54 15.93 8.07
C GLY A 37 4.19 16.96 7.00
N ARG A 38 3.64 18.14 7.36
CA ARG A 38 3.15 19.12 6.38
C ARG A 38 4.19 19.42 5.29
N GLY A 39 3.76 19.34 4.03
CA GLY A 39 4.56 19.61 2.83
C GLY A 39 5.42 18.43 2.36
N VAL A 40 5.39 17.30 3.05
CA VAL A 40 6.13 16.09 2.64
C VAL A 40 5.29 15.27 1.67
N LYS A 41 5.89 14.92 0.54
CA LYS A 41 5.37 13.92 -0.39
C LYS A 41 5.65 12.53 0.12
N ALA A 42 4.63 11.70 0.07
CA ALA A 42 4.68 10.31 0.43
C ALA A 42 4.07 9.43 -0.66
N VAL A 43 4.53 8.19 -0.72
CA VAL A 43 4.00 7.16 -1.62
C VAL A 43 3.63 5.96 -0.79
N ASP A 44 2.35 5.61 -0.78
CA ASP A 44 1.90 4.34 -0.22
C ASP A 44 2.00 3.26 -1.28
N ILE A 45 2.56 2.13 -0.93
CA ILE A 45 2.74 0.97 -1.80
C ILE A 45 2.09 -0.22 -1.11
N TRP A 46 1.29 -0.99 -1.84
CA TRP A 46 0.71 -2.25 -1.37
C TRP A 46 0.87 -3.34 -2.42
N THR A 47 1.05 -4.56 -1.94
CA THR A 47 1.23 -5.74 -2.78
C THR A 47 0.16 -6.79 -2.48
N GLY A 48 -0.11 -7.66 -3.46
CA GLY A 48 -1.02 -8.80 -3.29
C GLY A 48 -0.53 -9.87 -2.30
N THR A 49 0.71 -9.75 -1.81
CA THR A 49 1.29 -10.67 -0.81
C THR A 49 0.93 -10.28 0.64
N GLY A 50 0.20 -9.19 0.83
CA GLY A 50 -0.14 -8.67 2.16
C GLY A 50 0.92 -7.74 2.74
N PHE A 51 1.95 -7.39 1.97
CA PHE A 51 2.96 -6.40 2.37
C PHE A 51 2.58 -5.00 1.87
N SER A 52 2.75 -4.00 2.72
CA SER A 52 2.46 -2.60 2.42
C SER A 52 3.42 -1.69 3.17
N PHE A 53 3.82 -0.58 2.56
CA PHE A 53 4.75 0.37 3.16
C PHE A 53 4.61 1.77 2.56
N THR A 54 5.05 2.77 3.30
CA THR A 54 5.05 4.17 2.87
C THR A 54 6.46 4.68 2.75
N VAL A 55 6.76 5.32 1.62
CA VAL A 55 8.02 6.00 1.36
C VAL A 55 7.82 7.51 1.46
N THR A 56 8.72 8.22 2.13
CA THR A 56 8.72 9.68 2.21
C THR A 56 9.76 10.27 1.28
N LEU A 57 9.31 10.84 0.16
CA LEU A 57 10.20 11.27 -0.94
C LEU A 57 11.10 12.42 -0.53
N ASP A 58 10.57 13.38 0.22
CA ASP A 58 11.31 14.59 0.63
C ASP A 58 12.16 14.40 1.89
N ARG A 59 12.11 13.20 2.52
CA ARG A 59 12.91 12.86 3.71
C ARG A 59 13.95 11.79 3.40
N GLY A 60 14.63 11.92 2.28
CA GLY A 60 15.69 11.00 1.88
C GLY A 60 15.17 9.62 1.45
N ILE A 61 13.91 9.52 1.01
CA ILE A 61 13.31 8.26 0.54
C ILE A 61 13.26 7.23 1.67
N ASP A 62 12.95 7.69 2.89
CA ASP A 62 12.84 6.84 4.07
C ASP A 62 11.51 6.08 4.11
N ILE A 63 11.51 4.90 4.73
CA ILE A 63 10.30 4.07 4.94
C ILE A 63 9.69 4.44 6.29
N SER A 64 8.63 5.24 6.25
CA SER A 64 8.00 5.75 7.46
C SER A 64 7.03 4.76 8.10
N GLN A 65 6.47 3.83 7.32
CA GLN A 65 5.53 2.82 7.75
C GLN A 65 5.72 1.53 6.96
N ALA A 66 5.56 0.39 7.62
CA ALA A 66 5.55 -0.92 7.00
C ALA A 66 4.62 -1.87 7.75
N SER A 67 3.82 -2.63 7.00
CA SER A 67 2.88 -3.61 7.51
C SER A 67 2.88 -4.87 6.66
N TYR A 68 2.78 -6.02 7.31
CA TYR A 68 2.57 -7.30 6.64
C TYR A 68 1.41 -8.05 7.30
N CYS A 69 0.46 -8.51 6.48
CA CYS A 69 -0.74 -9.22 6.92
C CYS A 69 -1.48 -8.50 8.07
N ASN A 70 -1.66 -7.18 7.94
CA ASN A 70 -2.28 -6.30 8.95
C ASN A 70 -1.52 -6.18 10.29
N SER A 71 -0.31 -6.72 10.40
CA SER A 71 0.60 -6.46 11.51
C SER A 71 1.55 -5.32 11.17
N SER A 72 1.71 -4.38 12.10
CA SER A 72 2.66 -3.27 11.97
C SER A 72 4.08 -3.76 12.28
N TYR A 73 5.04 -3.40 11.44
CA TYR A 73 6.45 -3.79 11.62
C TYR A 73 7.31 -2.69 12.24
N LEU A 74 6.84 -1.44 12.24
CA LEU A 74 7.56 -0.33 12.85
C LEU A 74 6.94 0.07 14.21
N PRO A 75 7.76 0.38 15.23
CA PRO A 75 7.26 0.89 16.50
C PRO A 75 6.57 2.24 16.34
N GLY A 76 5.34 2.37 16.85
CA GLY A 76 4.58 3.63 16.81
C GLY A 76 3.95 3.97 15.47
N SER A 77 4.08 3.12 14.43
CA SER A 77 3.24 3.25 13.24
C SER A 77 1.85 2.68 13.50
N ASN A 78 0.83 3.50 13.29
CA ASN A 78 -0.55 3.04 13.30
C ASN A 78 -0.80 2.28 11.99
N SER A 79 -1.23 1.02 12.08
CA SER A 79 -1.66 0.20 10.94
C SER A 79 -2.97 0.67 10.29
N SER A 80 -3.45 1.88 10.63
CA SER A 80 -4.59 2.53 10.01
C SER A 80 -4.22 3.08 8.63
N HIS A 81 -3.56 2.27 7.80
CA HIS A 81 -3.44 2.58 6.39
C HIS A 81 -4.78 2.36 5.74
N TYR A 82 -5.35 3.46 5.25
CA TYR A 82 -6.47 3.44 4.33
C TYR A 82 -5.97 2.81 3.03
N LEU A 83 -5.96 1.48 2.96
CA LEU A 83 -6.10 0.82 1.67
C LEU A 83 -7.29 1.49 0.98
N PRO A 84 -7.17 1.89 -0.30
CA PRO A 84 -8.33 2.42 -1.01
C PRO A 84 -9.44 1.40 -0.80
N LYS A 85 -10.52 1.80 -0.12
CA LYS A 85 -11.72 0.96 -0.05
C LYS A 85 -12.04 0.67 -1.51
N ALA A 86 -11.89 -0.58 -1.92
CA ALA A 86 -12.37 -1.02 -3.22
C ALA A 86 -13.84 -0.63 -3.24
N GLY A 87 -14.16 0.46 -3.94
CA GLY A 87 -15.52 0.90 -4.15
C GLY A 87 -16.20 -0.22 -4.92
N PHE A 88 -17.13 -0.89 -4.25
CA PHE A 88 -18.27 -1.49 -4.92
C PHE A 88 -19.29 -0.39 -5.18
#